data_AF-A0A3A1P2M8-F1
#
_entry.id   AF-A0A3A1P2M8-F1
#
_cell.length_a   1.000
_cell.length_b   1.000
_cell.length_c   1.000
_cell.angle_alpha   90.00
_cell.angle_beta   90.00
_cell.angle_gamma   90.00
#
_symmetry.space_group_name_H-M   'P 1'
#
loop_
_entity.id
_entity.type
_entity.pdbx_description
1 polymer ?
#
loop_
_entity_poly.entity_id
_entity_poly.type
_entity_poly.pdbx_seq_one_letter_code
_entity_poly.pdbx_strand_id
1 'polypeptide(L)'
;MAQSAAAADFAAARLETERTFAEARAQERALEDRAVTLARRYSTMERTRELYRLQYLELGTRTLVDLLNADQELSQIRFDEINARYDLARLAVVCLHSGGRLREALGLTGEDLRGVRL
;
A
#
# COMPACT_ATOMS: atom_id res chain seq x y z
N MET A 1 -39.33 -21.06 0.10
CA MET A 1 -38.29 -20.79 1.13
C MET A 1 -36.87 -21.02 0.61
N ALA A 2 -36.55 -22.09 -0.13
CA ALA A 2 -35.20 -22.28 -0.69
C ALA A 2 -34.80 -21.25 -1.78
N GLN A 3 -35.73 -20.88 -2.67
CA GLN A 3 -35.47 -19.86 -3.71
C GLN A 3 -35.26 -18.45 -3.13
N SER A 4 -35.94 -18.10 -2.03
CA SER A 4 -35.73 -16.82 -1.35
C SER A 4 -34.41 -16.77 -0.59
N ALA A 5 -33.95 -17.91 -0.05
CA ALA A 5 -32.63 -18.01 0.58
C ALA A 5 -31.50 -17.85 -0.45
N ALA A 6 -31.57 -18.58 -1.58
CA ALA A 6 -30.58 -18.45 -2.65
C ALA A 6 -30.51 -17.03 -3.25
N ALA A 7 -31.65 -16.35 -3.40
CA ALA A 7 -31.69 -14.96 -3.85
C ALA A 7 -31.07 -13.99 -2.84
N ALA A 8 -31.31 -14.23 -1.54
CA ALA A 8 -30.70 -13.45 -0.47
C ALA A 8 -29.17 -13.64 -0.41
N ASP A 9 -28.70 -14.88 -0.56
CA ASP A 9 -27.26 -15.21 -0.58
C ASP A 9 -26.56 -14.54 -1.76
N PHE A 10 -27.17 -14.55 -2.95
CA PHE A 10 -26.63 -13.86 -4.13
C PHE A 10 -26.58 -12.34 -3.91
N ALA A 11 -27.64 -11.74 -3.38
CA ALA A 11 -27.68 -10.31 -3.08
C ALA A 11 -26.61 -9.92 -2.05
N ALA A 12 -26.40 -10.74 -1.02
CA ALA A 12 -25.37 -10.54 -0.02
C ALA A 12 -23.96 -10.60 -0.63
N ALA A 13 -23.67 -11.61 -1.46
CA ALA A 13 -22.39 -11.75 -2.13
C ALA A 13 -22.08 -10.57 -3.06
N ARG A 14 -23.11 -10.08 -3.77
CA ARG A 14 -22.96 -8.90 -4.64
C ARG A 14 -22.68 -7.63 -3.84
N LEU A 15 -23.43 -7.40 -2.77
CA LEU A 15 -23.21 -6.25 -1.88
C LEU A 15 -21.81 -6.27 -1.27
N GLU A 16 -21.34 -7.44 -0.84
CA GLU A 16 -20.00 -7.61 -0.27
C GLU A 16 -18.91 -7.27 -1.29
N THR A 17 -19.10 -7.66 -2.55
CA THR A 17 -18.16 -7.38 -3.64
C THR A 17 -18.13 -5.88 -3.97
N GLU A 18 -19.31 -5.26 -4.09
CA GLU A 18 -19.44 -3.81 -4.32
C GLU A 18 -18.80 -3.01 -3.17
N ARG A 19 -19.03 -3.44 -1.93
CA ARG A 19 -18.44 -2.84 -0.73
C ARG A 19 -16.93 -2.96 -0.74
N THR A 20 -16.40 -4.17 -0.91
CA THR A 20 -14.95 -4.43 -0.96
C THR A 20 -14.28 -3.58 -2.04
N PHE A 21 -14.89 -3.48 -3.22
CA PHE A 21 -14.36 -2.67 -4.32
C PHE A 21 -14.34 -1.17 -3.98
N ALA A 22 -15.43 -0.65 -3.40
CA ALA A 22 -15.52 0.75 -3.00
C ALA A 22 -14.50 1.10 -1.90
N GLU A 23 -14.36 0.23 -0.89
CA GLU A 23 -13.38 0.39 0.18
C GLU A 23 -11.95 0.34 -0.38
N ALA A 24 -11.67 -0.59 -1.29
CA ALA A 24 -10.35 -0.71 -1.91
C ALA A 24 -9.99 0.56 -2.71
N ARG A 25 -10.92 1.06 -3.52
CA ARG A 25 -10.75 2.32 -4.28
C ARG A 25 -10.56 3.54 -3.39
N ALA A 26 -11.21 3.58 -2.23
CA ALA A 26 -11.03 4.67 -1.26
C ALA A 26 -9.65 4.63 -0.60
N GLN A 27 -9.16 3.43 -0.27
CA GLN A 27 -7.84 3.23 0.33
C GLN A 27 -6.69 3.58 -0.63
N GLU A 28 -6.88 3.38 -1.94
CA GLU A 28 -5.87 3.63 -2.97
C GLU A 28 -5.37 5.08 -2.93
N ARG A 29 -6.30 6.05 -2.97
CA ARG A 29 -5.97 7.48 -2.89
C ARG A 29 -5.25 7.85 -1.60
N ALA A 30 -5.72 7.30 -0.47
CA ALA A 30 -5.10 7.57 0.82
C ALA A 30 -3.65 7.04 0.90
N LEU A 31 -3.37 5.89 0.29
CA LEU A 31 -2.03 5.33 0.21
C LEU A 31 -1.13 6.11 -0.77
N GLU A 32 -1.66 6.58 -1.89
CA GLU A 32 -0.94 7.45 -2.82
C GLU A 32 -0.52 8.76 -2.15
N ASP A 33 -1.45 9.43 -1.45
CA ASP A 33 -1.16 10.65 -0.69
C ASP A 33 -0.13 10.42 0.42
N ARG A 34 -0.23 9.27 1.11
CA ARG A 34 0.75 8.84 2.11
C ARG A 34 2.13 8.62 1.48
N ALA A 35 2.21 7.98 0.32
CA ALA A 35 3.47 7.75 -0.38
C ALA A 35 4.15 9.07 -0.78
N VAL A 36 3.39 10.04 -1.30
CA VAL A 36 3.90 11.39 -1.61
C VAL A 36 4.44 12.08 -0.36
N THR A 37 3.72 11.97 0.76
CA THR A 37 4.12 12.56 2.04
C THR A 37 5.41 11.93 2.58
N LEU A 38 5.52 10.60 2.53
CA LEU A 38 6.71 9.86 2.94
C LEU A 38 7.93 10.23 2.08
N ALA A 39 7.77 10.33 0.76
CA ALA A 39 8.84 10.74 -0.15
C ALA A 39 9.37 12.15 0.17
N ARG A 40 8.47 13.10 0.43
CA ARG A 40 8.85 14.46 0.87
C ARG A 40 9.59 14.42 2.21
N ARG A 41 9.06 13.68 3.18
CA ARG A 41 9.67 13.55 4.51
C ARG A 41 11.07 12.93 4.43
N TYR A 42 11.26 11.89 3.61
CA TYR A 42 12.56 11.28 3.35
C TYR A 42 13.56 12.32 2.84
N SER A 43 13.18 13.07 1.80
CA SER A 43 14.04 14.09 1.20
C SER A 43 14.42 15.20 2.19
N THR A 44 13.52 15.60 3.07
CA THR A 44 13.82 16.57 4.13
C THR A 44 14.77 15.99 5.18
N MET A 45 14.51 14.77 5.67
CA MET A 45 15.33 14.14 6.72
C MET A 45 16.72 13.75 6.25
N GLU A 46 16.88 13.46 4.97
CA GLU A 46 18.20 13.23 4.37
C GLU A 46 19.08 14.49 4.46
N ARG A 47 18.52 15.65 4.12
CA ARG A 47 19.18 16.95 4.27
C ARG A 47 19.43 17.32 5.73
N THR A 48 18.46 17.06 6.62
CA THR A 48 18.62 17.31 8.07
C THR A 48 19.77 16.50 8.64
N ARG A 49 19.87 15.21 8.28
CA ARG A 49 20.97 14.35 8.70
C ARG A 49 22.32 14.88 8.22
N GLU A 50 22.41 15.31 6.97
CA GLU A 50 23.64 15.91 6.43
C GLU A 50 24.04 17.17 7.21
N LEU A 51 23.09 18.07 7.48
CA LEU A 51 23.33 19.26 8.28
C LEU A 51 23.80 18.92 9.70
N TYR A 52 23.16 17.95 10.37
CA TYR A 52 23.57 17.51 11.70
C TYR A 52 24.97 16.91 11.68
N ARG A 53 25.35 16.19 10.61
CA ARG A 53 26.69 15.62 10.46
C ARG A 53 27.75 16.70 10.36
N LEU A 54 27.49 17.75 9.57
CA LEU A 54 28.37 18.92 9.48
C LEU A 54 28.48 19.64 10.85
N GLN A 55 27.36 19.87 11.53
CA GLN A 55 27.35 20.53 12.84
C GLN A 55 28.07 19.73 13.93
N TYR A 56 28.02 18.41 13.89
CA TYR A 56 28.75 17.54 14.80
C TYR A 56 30.26 17.57 14.54
N LEU A 57 30.68 17.42 13.27
CA LEU A 57 32.10 17.29 12.89
C LEU A 57 32.86 18.62 12.87
N GLU A 58 32.22 19.69 12.38
CA GLU A 58 32.90 20.96 12.08
C GLU A 58 32.64 22.02 13.14
N LEU A 59 31.44 22.03 13.74
CA LEU A 59 31.00 23.12 14.61
C LEU A 59 30.90 22.71 16.09
N GLY A 60 30.85 21.41 16.40
CA GLY A 60 30.68 20.88 17.75
C GLY A 60 29.35 21.26 18.43
N THR A 61 28.36 21.75 17.68
CA THR A 61 27.10 22.28 18.22
C THR A 61 25.97 21.26 18.29
N ARG A 62 26.18 20.05 17.76
CA ARG A 62 25.19 18.97 17.73
C ARG A 62 25.72 17.72 18.43
N THR A 63 24.83 16.93 19.03
CA THR A 63 25.24 15.74 19.78
C THR A 63 25.27 14.50 18.90
N LEU A 64 26.03 13.47 19.31
CA LEU A 64 25.98 12.15 18.66
C LEU A 64 24.56 11.54 18.72
N VAL A 65 23.82 11.80 19.80
CA VAL A 65 22.44 11.31 19.95
C VAL A 65 21.51 11.92 18.89
N ASP A 66 21.70 13.21 18.54
CA ASP A 66 20.90 13.85 17.48
C ASP A 66 21.14 13.20 16.10
N LEU A 67 22.37 12.77 15.82
CA LEU A 67 22.71 12.03 14.60
C LEU A 67 22.04 10.66 14.55
N LEU A 68 22.14 9.90 15.66
CA LEU A 68 21.51 8.59 15.76
C LEU A 68 19.99 8.67 15.63
N ASN A 69 19.38 9.70 16.21
CA ASN A 69 17.94 9.95 16.07
C ASN A 69 17.57 10.25 14.62
N ALA A 70 18.36 11.07 13.91
CA ALA A 70 18.13 11.36 12.50
C ALA A 70 18.25 10.10 11.62
N ASP A 71 19.25 9.25 11.88
CA ASP A 71 19.42 7.97 11.17
C ASP A 71 18.29 6.98 11.49
N GLN A 72 17.83 6.91 12.74
CA GLN A 72 16.69 6.10 13.13
C GLN A 72 15.42 6.56 12.41
N GLU A 73 15.16 7.87 12.37
CA GLU A 73 13.98 8.42 11.69
C GLU A 73 14.05 8.15 10.18
N LEU A 74 15.20 8.33 9.55
CA LEU A 74 15.39 8.03 8.12
C LEU A 74 15.17 6.54 7.82
N SER A 75 15.60 5.66 8.72
CA SER A 75 15.35 4.22 8.60
C SER A 75 13.86 3.91 8.72
N GLN A 76 13.16 4.53 9.66
CA GLN A 76 11.72 4.34 9.88
C GLN A 76 10.88 4.82 8.69
N ILE A 77 11.24 5.97 8.09
CA ILE A 77 10.60 6.47 6.86
C ILE A 77 10.75 5.45 5.72
N ARG A 78 11.93 4.82 5.57
CA ARG A 78 12.14 3.78 4.53
C ARG A 78 11.28 2.54 4.75
N PHE A 79 11.12 2.10 6.00
CA PHE A 79 10.20 1.00 6.31
C PHE A 79 8.76 1.36 5.96
N ASP A 80 8.31 2.56 6.33
CA ASP A 80 6.97 3.03 6.00
C ASP A 80 6.73 3.13 4.50
N GLU A 81 7.73 3.57 3.72
CA GLU A 81 7.65 3.63 2.25
C GLU A 81 7.51 2.23 1.63
N ILE A 82 8.32 1.27 2.09
CA ILE A 82 8.26 -0.12 1.62
C ILE A 82 6.90 -0.73 1.95
N ASN A 83 6.41 -0.53 3.17
CA ASN A 83 5.10 -1.03 3.58
C ASN A 83 3.97 -0.41 2.74
N ALA A 84 3.98 0.90 2.52
CA ALA A 84 2.98 1.58 1.69
C ALA A 84 2.97 1.04 0.24
N ARG A 85 4.15 0.72 -0.31
CA ARG A 85 4.25 0.09 -1.64
C ARG A 85 3.63 -1.30 -1.67
N TYR A 86 3.86 -2.12 -0.65
CA TYR A 86 3.25 -3.44 -0.56
C TYR A 86 1.74 -3.37 -0.29
N ASP A 87 1.28 -2.39 0.47
CA ASP A 87 -0.14 -2.14 0.70
C ASP A 87 -0.84 -1.77 -0.62
N LEU A 88 -0.24 -0.88 -1.44
CA LEU A 88 -0.73 -0.55 -2.78
C LEU A 88 -0.78 -1.78 -3.70
N ALA A 89 0.27 -2.59 -3.71
CA ALA A 89 0.32 -3.80 -4.53
C ALA A 89 -0.78 -4.81 -4.11
N ARG A 90 -0.96 -5.01 -2.80
CA ARG A 90 -2.03 -5.85 -2.25
C ARG A 90 -3.40 -5.32 -2.66
N LEU A 91 -3.61 -4.01 -2.57
CA LEU A 91 -4.86 -3.35 -2.90
C LEU A 91 -5.22 -3.49 -4.39
N ALA A 92 -4.23 -3.39 -5.27
CA ALA A 92 -4.41 -3.61 -6.71
C ALA A 92 -4.95 -5.03 -6.99
N VAL A 93 -4.44 -6.05 -6.28
CA VAL A 93 -4.94 -7.43 -6.40
C VAL A 93 -6.40 -7.53 -5.92
N VAL A 94 -6.75 -6.88 -4.81
CA VAL A 94 -8.13 -6.85 -4.30
C VAL A 94 -9.07 -6.20 -5.32
N CYS A 95 -8.69 -5.04 -5.89
CA CYS A 95 -9.46 -4.37 -6.94
C CYS A 95 -9.67 -5.26 -8.18
N LEU A 96 -8.63 -5.96 -8.64
CA LEU A 96 -8.73 -6.89 -9.76
C LEU A 96 -9.63 -8.08 -9.46
N HIS A 97 -9.55 -8.61 -8.24
CA HIS A 97 -10.39 -9.72 -7.79
C HIS A 97 -11.86 -9.31 -7.70
N SER A 98 -12.18 -8.26 -6.93
CA SER A 98 -13.55 -7.78 -6.75
C SER A 98 -14.15 -7.23 -8.04
N GLY A 99 -13.33 -6.69 -8.95
CA GLY A 99 -13.75 -6.26 -10.28
C GLY A 99 -13.89 -7.39 -11.31
N GLY A 100 -13.57 -8.64 -10.95
CA GLY A 100 -13.64 -9.79 -11.86
C GLY A 100 -12.59 -9.81 -12.98
N ARG A 101 -11.54 -8.99 -12.89
CA ARG A 101 -10.50 -8.81 -13.92
C ARG A 101 -9.19 -9.54 -13.62
N LEU A 102 -9.13 -10.30 -12.52
CA LEU A 102 -7.92 -10.99 -12.11
C LEU A 102 -7.40 -11.98 -13.18
N ARG A 103 -8.30 -12.69 -13.88
CA ARG A 103 -7.92 -13.63 -14.95
C ARG A 103 -7.30 -12.93 -16.15
N GLU A 104 -7.91 -11.84 -16.59
CA GLU A 104 -7.41 -10.97 -17.67
C GLU A 104 -6.02 -10.44 -17.31
N ALA A 105 -5.86 -9.90 -16.09
CA ALA A 105 -4.60 -9.31 -15.64
C ALA A 105 -3.46 -10.35 -15.51
N LEU A 106 -3.78 -11.61 -15.23
CA LEU A 106 -2.82 -12.71 -15.16
C LEU A 106 -2.63 -13.44 -16.51
N GLY A 107 -3.35 -13.05 -17.56
CA GLY A 107 -3.29 -13.72 -18.86
C GLY A 107 -3.93 -15.11 -18.89
N LEU A 108 -4.77 -15.43 -17.91
CA LEU A 108 -5.38 -16.76 -17.74
C LEU A 108 -6.73 -16.90 -18.46
N THR A 109 -7.21 -15.86 -19.16
CA THR A 109 -8.49 -15.90 -19.86
C THR A 109 -8.44 -16.92 -20.99
N GLY A 110 -9.33 -17.92 -20.94
CA GLY A 110 -9.42 -19.02 -21.89
C GLY A 110 -8.52 -20.21 -21.56
N GLU A 111 -7.70 -20.14 -20.50
CA GLU A 111 -6.86 -21.26 -20.08
C GLU A 111 -7.70 -22.38 -19.44
N ASP A 112 -7.24 -23.63 -19.63
CA ASP A 112 -7.83 -24.79 -18.97
C ASP A 112 -7.02 -25.13 -17.73
N LEU A 113 -7.60 -24.87 -16.55
CA LEU A 113 -6.99 -25.15 -15.26
C LEU A 113 -7.74 -26.29 -14.60
N ARG A 114 -7.14 -27.50 -14.69
CA ARG A 114 -7.70 -28.76 -14.15
C ARG A 114 -9.12 -29.07 -14.62
N GLY A 115 -9.43 -28.82 -15.90
CA GLY A 115 -10.75 -29.11 -16.49
C GLY A 115 -11.76 -27.98 -16.33
N VAL A 116 -11.35 -26.83 -15.78
CA VAL A 116 -12.16 -25.61 -15.70
C VAL A 116 -11.57 -24.58 -16.63
N ARG A 117 -12.38 -24.10 -17.59
CA ARG A 117 -12.00 -22.99 -18.45
C ARG A 117 -12.15 -21.67 -17.70
N LEU A 118 -11.05 -20.92 -17.65
CA LEU A 118 -10.92 -19.62 -17.03
C LEU A 118 -11.34 -18.49 -17.98
#